data_AF-A0AAW5B6M9-F1
#
_entry.id   AF-A0AAW5B6M9-F1
#
_cell.length_a   1.000
_cell.length_b   1.000
_cell.length_c   1.000
_cell.angle_alpha   90.00
_cell.angle_beta   90.00
_cell.angle_gamma   90.00
#
_symmetry.space_group_name_H-M   'P 1'
#
loop_
_entity.id
_entity.type
_entity.pdbx_description
1 polymer ?
#
loop_
_entity_poly.entity_id
_entity_poly.type
_entity_poly.pdbx_seq_one_letter_code
_entity_poly.pdbx_strand_id
1 'polypeptide(L)'
;MNEAAKTFQEKLADELDDHPDKESILAEYQAHIYELEQETGKSSYPILVERLGEPEEIASLWKQEAAITPKKTQWLFVILNVAIFLGGATLTIIYHLFDWNWTDILWEGLTKAASLIMVIYTFFWGLLGYEIGKEFGEAGRKLLKKTFLICLIPNLVLMYLVIFKFIPHKWFEPLISLPFIMACIGFTIVLYPVSRLGYKWGRKKSV
;
A
#
# COMPACT_ATOMS: atom_id res chain seq x y z
N MET A 1 -21.63 -9.85 -28.95
CA MET A 1 -22.61 -9.52 -27.90
C MET A 1 -23.97 -9.39 -28.51
N ASN A 2 -24.85 -10.31 -28.12
CA ASN A 2 -26.27 -10.17 -28.40
C ASN A 2 -26.94 -9.20 -27.39
N GLU A 3 -28.24 -9.02 -27.53
CA GLU A 3 -29.04 -8.14 -26.68
C GLU A 3 -29.03 -8.55 -25.20
N ALA A 4 -29.09 -9.85 -24.89
CA ALA A 4 -29.05 -10.35 -23.52
C ALA A 4 -27.73 -10.03 -22.79
N ALA A 5 -26.60 -10.15 -23.50
CA ALA A 5 -25.29 -9.80 -22.98
C ALA A 5 -25.18 -8.29 -22.67
N LYS A 6 -25.75 -7.43 -23.50
CA LYS A 6 -25.80 -5.99 -23.24
C LYS A 6 -26.64 -5.67 -22.01
N THR A 7 -27.85 -6.22 -21.93
CA THR A 7 -28.74 -6.00 -20.77
C THR A 7 -28.09 -6.45 -19.46
N PHE A 8 -27.38 -7.58 -19.47
CA PHE A 8 -26.66 -8.06 -18.29
C PHE A 8 -25.54 -7.09 -17.87
N GLN A 9 -24.73 -6.61 -18.81
CA GLN A 9 -23.65 -5.66 -18.52
C GLN A 9 -24.16 -4.30 -18.05
N GLU A 10 -25.24 -3.79 -18.64
CA GLU A 10 -25.85 -2.51 -18.23
C GLU A 10 -26.36 -2.62 -16.79
N LYS A 11 -27.09 -3.69 -16.46
CA LYS A 11 -27.54 -3.93 -15.08
C LYS A 11 -26.37 -4.09 -14.11
N LEU A 12 -25.34 -4.85 -14.47
CA LEU A 12 -24.17 -5.00 -13.60
C LEU A 12 -23.44 -3.66 -13.42
N ALA A 13 -23.36 -2.83 -14.46
CA ALA A 13 -22.75 -1.51 -14.39
C ALA A 13 -23.56 -0.55 -13.50
N ASP A 14 -24.88 -0.60 -13.56
CA ASP A 14 -25.77 0.18 -12.71
C ASP A 14 -25.65 -0.26 -11.25
N GLU A 15 -25.68 -1.57 -10.99
CA GLU A 15 -25.56 -2.12 -9.65
C GLU A 15 -24.18 -1.89 -9.03
N LEU A 16 -23.09 -1.86 -9.82
CA LEU A 16 -21.76 -1.52 -9.33
C LEU A 16 -21.62 -0.03 -8.97
N ASP A 17 -22.48 0.87 -9.47
CA ASP A 17 -22.47 2.31 -9.17
C ASP A 17 -21.06 2.95 -9.28
N ASP A 18 -20.54 3.56 -8.21
CA ASP A 18 -19.20 4.18 -8.11
C ASP A 18 -18.09 3.20 -7.62
N HIS A 19 -18.25 1.89 -7.86
CA HIS A 19 -17.25 0.90 -7.43
C HIS A 19 -15.85 1.21 -8.00
N PRO A 20 -14.79 1.24 -7.17
CA PRO A 20 -13.45 1.64 -7.60
C PRO A 20 -12.87 0.78 -8.73
N ASP A 21 -13.26 -0.50 -8.78
CA ASP A 21 -12.80 -1.47 -9.78
C ASP A 21 -13.86 -1.77 -10.86
N LYS A 22 -14.87 -0.91 -11.02
CA LYS A 22 -16.01 -1.10 -11.94
C LYS A 22 -15.59 -1.55 -13.35
N GLU A 23 -14.65 -0.84 -13.97
CA GLU A 23 -14.21 -1.17 -15.34
C GLU A 23 -13.54 -2.55 -15.43
N SER A 24 -12.78 -2.94 -14.40
CA SER A 24 -12.11 -4.24 -14.34
C SER A 24 -13.12 -5.37 -14.20
N ILE A 25 -14.09 -5.21 -13.28
CA ILE A 25 -15.16 -6.18 -13.05
C ILE A 25 -16.00 -6.34 -14.31
N LEU A 26 -16.38 -5.23 -14.97
CA LEU A 26 -17.15 -5.30 -16.21
C LEU A 26 -16.39 -6.02 -17.33
N ALA A 27 -15.07 -5.80 -17.44
CA ALA A 27 -14.23 -6.48 -18.43
C ALA A 27 -14.10 -7.99 -18.14
N GLU A 28 -13.99 -8.40 -16.88
CA GLU A 28 -13.95 -9.80 -16.46
C GLU A 28 -15.25 -10.53 -16.82
N TYR A 29 -16.39 -9.96 -16.45
CA TYR A 29 -17.70 -10.53 -16.82
C TYR A 29 -17.95 -10.47 -18.32
N GLN A 30 -17.36 -9.50 -19.04
CA GLN A 30 -17.39 -9.50 -20.50
C GLN A 30 -16.70 -10.72 -21.10
N ALA A 31 -15.53 -11.08 -20.55
CA ALA A 31 -14.78 -12.24 -21.00
C ALA A 31 -15.57 -13.53 -20.72
N HIS A 32 -16.16 -13.67 -19.53
CA HIS A 32 -16.98 -14.84 -19.19
C HIS A 32 -18.25 -14.97 -20.05
N ILE A 33 -18.92 -13.85 -20.36
CA ILE A 33 -20.06 -13.87 -21.28
C ILE A 33 -19.61 -14.31 -22.68
N TYR A 34 -18.46 -13.83 -23.14
CA TYR A 34 -17.90 -14.21 -24.44
C TYR A 34 -17.52 -15.70 -24.50
N GLU A 35 -16.96 -16.26 -23.43
CA GLU A 35 -16.68 -17.69 -23.29
C GLU A 35 -17.97 -18.51 -23.32
N LEU A 36 -18.99 -18.11 -22.55
CA LEU A 36 -20.31 -18.76 -22.54
C LEU A 36 -20.99 -18.72 -23.91
N GLU A 37 -20.88 -17.60 -24.65
CA GLU A 37 -21.38 -17.46 -26.01
C GLU A 37 -20.71 -18.47 -26.96
N GLN A 38 -19.42 -18.73 -26.81
CA GLN A 38 -18.70 -19.72 -27.61
C GLN A 38 -19.08 -21.16 -27.27
N GLU A 39 -19.28 -21.49 -25.98
CA GLU A 39 -19.61 -22.85 -25.55
C GLU A 39 -21.04 -23.26 -25.91
N THR A 40 -22.00 -22.35 -25.77
CA THR A 40 -23.43 -22.66 -25.89
C THR A 40 -24.04 -22.22 -27.20
N GLY A 41 -23.35 -21.37 -27.98
CA GLY A 41 -23.82 -20.83 -29.26
C GLY A 41 -25.00 -19.85 -29.16
N LYS A 42 -25.58 -19.66 -27.95
CA LYS A 42 -26.65 -18.71 -27.65
C LYS A 42 -26.58 -18.27 -26.18
N SER A 43 -26.33 -16.99 -25.94
CA SER A 43 -26.50 -16.36 -24.63
C SER A 43 -27.95 -15.88 -24.48
N SER A 44 -28.76 -16.53 -23.65
CA SER A 44 -30.04 -15.94 -23.22
C SER A 44 -29.87 -15.34 -21.84
N TYR A 45 -30.62 -14.28 -21.52
CA TYR A 45 -30.52 -13.65 -20.20
C TYR A 45 -30.74 -14.66 -19.04
N PRO A 46 -31.70 -15.61 -19.12
CA PRO A 46 -31.83 -16.67 -18.11
C PRO A 46 -30.57 -17.55 -17.97
N ILE A 47 -29.90 -17.89 -19.07
CA ILE A 47 -28.68 -18.71 -19.03
C ILE A 47 -27.53 -17.92 -18.40
N LEU A 48 -27.43 -16.61 -18.68
CA LEU A 48 -26.42 -15.75 -18.07
C LEU A 48 -26.62 -15.65 -16.56
N VAL A 49 -27.86 -15.44 -16.11
CA VAL A 49 -28.21 -15.43 -14.68
C VAL A 49 -27.94 -16.78 -14.02
N GLU A 50 -28.32 -17.89 -14.66
CA GLU A 50 -28.11 -19.24 -14.11
C GLU A 50 -26.62 -19.59 -13.97
N ARG A 51 -25.78 -19.16 -14.92
CA ARG A 51 -24.36 -19.49 -14.96
C ARG A 51 -23.47 -18.52 -14.19
N LEU A 52 -23.78 -17.23 -14.22
CA LEU A 52 -22.94 -16.16 -13.65
C LEU A 52 -23.50 -15.59 -12.34
N GLY A 53 -24.79 -15.78 -12.08
CA GLY A 53 -25.52 -15.15 -10.97
C GLY A 53 -26.31 -13.90 -11.40
N GLU A 54 -27.18 -13.42 -10.53
CA GLU A 54 -27.90 -12.16 -10.74
C GLU A 54 -26.94 -10.96 -10.63
N PRO A 55 -27.04 -9.93 -11.50
CA PRO A 55 -26.20 -8.74 -11.43
C PRO A 55 -26.19 -8.05 -10.05
N GLU A 56 -27.33 -8.07 -9.34
CA GLU A 56 -27.46 -7.51 -7.99
C GLU A 56 -26.64 -8.32 -6.97
N GLU A 57 -26.69 -9.65 -7.03
CA GLU A 57 -25.91 -10.53 -6.16
C GLU A 57 -24.41 -10.37 -6.43
N ILE A 58 -24.02 -10.34 -7.70
CA ILE A 58 -22.63 -10.10 -8.12
C ILE A 58 -22.13 -8.76 -7.57
N ALA A 59 -22.89 -7.68 -7.80
CA ALA A 59 -22.51 -6.36 -7.30
C ALA A 59 -22.44 -6.32 -5.77
N SER A 60 -23.33 -7.05 -5.06
CA SER A 60 -23.29 -7.14 -3.61
C SER A 60 -22.02 -7.83 -3.10
N LEU A 61 -21.58 -8.90 -3.76
CA LEU A 61 -20.36 -9.63 -3.45
C LEU A 61 -19.14 -8.75 -3.66
N TRP A 62 -19.05 -8.07 -4.80
CA TRP A 62 -17.96 -7.13 -5.09
C TRP A 62 -17.94 -5.93 -4.15
N LYS A 63 -19.10 -5.37 -3.80
CA LYS A 63 -19.20 -4.29 -2.80
C LYS A 63 -18.75 -4.75 -1.41
N GLN A 64 -19.08 -5.97 -1.00
CA GLN A 64 -18.59 -6.54 0.26
C GLN A 64 -17.07 -6.78 0.21
N GLU A 65 -16.56 -7.30 -0.89
CA GLU A 65 -15.13 -7.55 -1.09
C GLU A 65 -14.32 -6.24 -1.14
N ALA A 66 -14.83 -5.19 -1.79
CA ALA A 66 -14.21 -3.87 -1.77
C ALA A 66 -14.31 -3.13 -0.44
N ALA A 67 -15.30 -3.45 0.41
CA ALA A 67 -15.36 -2.95 1.79
C ALA A 67 -14.30 -3.61 2.70
N ILE A 68 -13.81 -4.79 2.31
CA ILE A 68 -12.82 -5.57 3.07
C ILE A 68 -11.41 -5.34 2.54
N THR A 69 -11.25 -5.22 1.23
CA THR A 69 -9.96 -5.26 0.55
C THR A 69 -9.60 -3.84 0.06
N PRO A 70 -8.61 -3.71 -0.81
CA PRO A 70 -7.52 -2.70 -0.86
C PRO A 70 -7.30 -1.57 0.18
N LYS A 71 -8.32 -0.79 0.57
CA LYS A 71 -8.10 0.49 1.28
C LYS A 71 -7.65 0.34 2.73
N LYS A 72 -8.07 -0.73 3.40
CA LYS A 72 -7.73 -1.00 4.81
C LYS A 72 -6.27 -1.39 4.97
N THR A 73 -5.76 -2.31 4.14
CA THR A 73 -4.35 -2.73 4.17
C THR A 73 -3.42 -1.56 3.87
N GLN A 74 -3.76 -0.72 2.88
CA GLN A 74 -3.02 0.50 2.59
C GLN A 74 -2.99 1.48 3.77
N TRP A 75 -4.15 1.74 4.41
CA TRP A 75 -4.23 2.63 5.56
C TRP A 75 -3.49 2.07 6.78
N LEU A 76 -3.50 0.75 6.99
CA LEU A 76 -2.72 0.10 8.04
C LEU A 76 -1.23 0.43 7.91
N PHE A 77 -0.70 0.36 6.69
CA PHE A 77 0.71 0.69 6.42
C PHE A 77 1.01 2.18 6.61
N VAL A 78 0.12 3.07 6.16
CA VAL A 78 0.28 4.51 6.38
C VAL A 78 0.23 4.85 7.86
N ILE A 79 -0.73 4.29 8.60
CA ILE A 79 -0.87 4.45 10.05
C ILE A 79 0.39 3.96 10.76
N LEU A 80 0.91 2.79 10.39
CA LEU A 80 2.12 2.25 11.00
C LEU A 80 3.33 3.17 10.76
N ASN A 81 3.49 3.69 9.55
CA ASN A 81 4.58 4.62 9.24
C ASN A 81 4.47 5.92 10.04
N VAL A 82 3.26 6.49 10.09
CA VAL A 82 2.96 7.69 10.88
C VAL A 82 3.17 7.43 12.38
N ALA A 83 2.75 6.29 12.90
CA ALA A 83 2.92 5.91 14.29
C ALA A 83 4.40 5.76 14.66
N ILE A 84 5.22 5.15 13.80
CA ILE A 84 6.67 5.06 13.99
C ILE A 84 7.29 6.46 13.98
N PHE A 85 6.90 7.32 13.04
CA PHE A 85 7.40 8.69 12.93
C PHE A 85 7.03 9.55 14.16
N LEU A 86 5.76 9.56 14.54
CA LEU A 86 5.27 10.29 15.71
C LEU A 86 5.83 9.71 17.02
N GLY A 87 5.96 8.38 17.11
CA GLY A 87 6.58 7.71 18.25
C GLY A 87 8.04 8.13 18.42
N GLY A 88 8.81 8.13 17.33
CA GLY A 88 10.19 8.62 17.33
C GLY A 88 10.28 10.09 17.74
N ALA A 89 9.45 10.96 17.16
CA ALA A 89 9.42 12.38 17.50
C ALA A 89 9.05 12.63 18.98
N THR A 90 8.04 11.92 19.47
CA THR A 90 7.61 12.01 20.88
C THR A 90 8.71 11.54 21.81
N LEU A 91 9.38 10.42 21.50
CA LEU A 91 10.49 9.91 22.29
C LEU A 91 11.66 10.90 22.32
N THR A 92 12.02 11.52 21.19
CA THR A 92 13.06 12.57 21.14
C THR A 92 12.72 13.75 22.04
N ILE A 93 11.45 14.19 22.04
CA ILE A 93 10.98 15.28 22.90
C ILE A 93 11.05 14.87 24.37
N ILE A 94 10.55 13.67 24.71
CA ILE A 94 10.54 13.21 26.10
C ILE A 94 11.97 13.11 26.64
N TYR A 95 12.87 12.47 25.91
CA TYR A 95 14.27 12.31 26.31
C TYR A 95 14.99 13.65 26.53
N HIS A 96 14.66 14.71 25.79
CA HIS A 96 15.32 16.03 25.95
C HIS A 96 14.66 16.95 26.96
N LEU A 97 13.37 16.77 27.25
CA LEU A 97 12.63 17.64 28.16
C LEU A 97 12.40 17.03 29.54
N PHE A 98 12.58 15.71 29.68
CA PHE A 98 12.33 14.97 30.92
C PHE A 98 13.54 14.09 31.26
N ASP A 99 14.14 14.31 32.45
CA ASP A 99 15.24 13.49 33.00
C ASP A 99 14.71 12.16 33.57
N TRP A 100 14.28 11.27 32.69
CA TRP A 100 13.78 9.95 33.07
C TRP A 100 14.81 8.86 32.76
N ASN A 101 15.33 8.18 33.79
CA ASN A 101 16.34 7.12 33.62
C ASN A 101 15.93 6.00 32.63
N TRP A 102 14.63 5.74 32.43
CA TRP A 102 14.17 4.72 31.47
C TRP A 102 14.28 5.19 30.01
N THR A 103 14.21 6.50 29.75
CA THR A 103 14.38 7.04 28.40
C THR A 103 15.82 6.99 27.95
N ASP A 104 16.79 7.09 28.86
CA ASP A 104 18.21 6.97 28.54
C ASP A 104 18.57 5.57 28.04
N ILE A 105 18.08 4.54 28.75
CA ILE A 105 18.30 3.14 28.38
C ILE A 105 17.68 2.84 27.01
N LEU A 106 16.46 3.32 26.77
CA LEU A 106 15.79 3.17 25.47
C LEU A 106 16.50 3.93 24.36
N TRP A 107 16.93 5.16 24.61
CA TRP A 107 17.61 6.01 23.63
C TRP A 107 18.97 5.43 23.22
N GLU A 108 19.75 4.96 24.19
CA GLU A 108 21.03 4.31 23.94
C GLU A 108 20.84 2.99 23.17
N GLY A 109 19.84 2.18 23.55
CA GLY A 109 19.50 0.94 22.86
C GLY A 109 19.07 1.17 21.40
N LEU A 110 18.19 2.15 21.17
CA LEU A 110 17.74 2.53 19.82
C LEU A 110 18.89 3.05 18.97
N THR A 111 19.77 3.87 19.53
CA THR A 111 20.92 4.40 18.79
C THR A 111 21.89 3.30 18.40
N LYS A 112 22.16 2.35 19.31
CA LYS A 112 22.98 1.16 19.03
C LYS A 112 22.35 0.27 17.97
N ALA A 113 21.02 0.17 17.96
CA ALA A 113 20.26 -0.65 17.00
C ALA A 113 19.90 0.09 15.71
N ALA A 114 20.29 1.35 15.51
CA ALA A 114 19.79 2.18 14.42
C ALA A 114 20.06 1.57 13.02
N SER A 115 21.24 0.95 12.82
CA SER A 115 21.55 0.21 11.59
C SER A 115 20.62 -0.99 11.36
N LEU A 116 20.31 -1.74 12.42
CA LEU A 116 19.37 -2.85 12.35
C LEU A 116 17.94 -2.36 12.03
N ILE A 117 17.53 -1.25 12.64
CA ILE A 117 16.22 -0.62 12.37
C ILE A 117 16.13 -0.22 10.90
N MET A 118 17.18 0.37 10.31
CA MET A 118 17.19 0.73 8.88
C MET A 118 17.04 -0.50 7.96
N VAL A 119 17.69 -1.61 8.30
CA VAL A 119 17.57 -2.87 7.53
C VAL A 119 16.14 -3.43 7.62
N ILE A 120 15.58 -3.50 8.82
CA ILE A 120 14.20 -3.97 9.04
C ILE A 120 13.21 -3.07 8.30
N TYR A 121 13.39 -1.76 8.36
CA TYR A 121 12.56 -0.79 7.67
C TYR A 121 12.63 -0.96 6.14
N THR A 122 13.81 -1.27 5.61
CA THR A 122 13.98 -1.57 4.18
C THR A 122 13.24 -2.83 3.78
N PHE A 123 13.30 -3.88 4.60
CA PHE A 123 12.57 -5.11 4.37
C PHE A 123 11.04 -4.89 4.43
N PHE A 124 10.59 -4.10 5.40
CA PHE A 124 9.19 -3.67 5.50
C PHE A 124 8.71 -2.98 4.21
N TRP A 125 9.51 -2.08 3.62
CA TRP A 125 9.19 -1.47 2.33
C TRP A 125 9.13 -2.47 1.17
N GLY A 126 9.98 -3.50 1.19
CA GLY A 126 9.93 -4.60 0.23
C GLY A 126 8.64 -5.42 0.36
N LEU A 127 8.27 -5.79 1.58
CA LEU A 127 7.02 -6.51 1.89
C LEU A 127 5.79 -5.69 1.52
N LEU A 128 5.78 -4.39 1.83
CA LEU A 128 4.72 -3.47 1.43
C LEU A 128 4.57 -3.44 -0.09
N GLY A 129 5.71 -3.35 -0.80
CA GLY A 129 5.73 -3.47 -2.25
C GLY A 129 5.08 -4.77 -2.71
N TYR A 130 5.47 -5.90 -2.11
CA TYR A 130 4.95 -7.23 -2.40
C TYR A 130 3.44 -7.35 -2.19
N GLU A 131 2.92 -6.94 -1.03
CA GLU A 131 1.46 -7.00 -0.75
C GLU A 131 0.69 -6.12 -1.74
N ILE A 132 1.16 -4.89 -2.03
CA ILE A 132 0.51 -4.04 -3.05
C ILE A 132 0.55 -4.70 -4.44
N GLY A 133 1.66 -5.37 -4.79
CA GLY A 133 1.75 -6.08 -6.07
C GLY A 133 0.80 -7.27 -6.16
N LYS A 134 0.66 -8.00 -5.06
CA LYS A 134 -0.17 -9.20 -4.94
C LYS A 134 -1.66 -8.86 -4.91
N GLU A 135 -2.07 -7.83 -4.16
CA GLU A 135 -3.49 -7.46 -4.01
C GLU A 135 -4.03 -6.65 -5.21
N PHE A 136 -3.20 -5.87 -5.90
CA PHE A 136 -3.69 -4.84 -6.84
C PHE A 136 -3.18 -4.98 -8.29
N GLY A 137 -2.35 -5.97 -8.59
CA GLY A 137 -1.82 -6.19 -9.94
C GLY A 137 -1.23 -4.92 -10.59
N GLU A 138 -1.51 -4.70 -11.89
CA GLU A 138 -1.11 -3.51 -12.67
C GLU A 138 -1.61 -2.18 -12.08
N ALA A 139 -2.85 -2.13 -11.56
CA ALA A 139 -3.44 -0.92 -10.97
C ALA A 139 -2.68 -0.44 -9.71
N GLY A 140 -2.07 -1.38 -8.97
CA GLY A 140 -1.28 -1.11 -7.76
C GLY A 140 -0.05 -0.23 -7.95
N ARG A 141 0.43 -0.01 -9.18
CA ARG A 141 1.64 0.80 -9.45
C ARG A 141 1.45 2.27 -9.06
N LYS A 142 0.28 2.85 -9.35
CA LYS A 142 -0.05 4.23 -8.97
C LYS A 142 -0.18 4.35 -7.46
N LEU A 143 -0.75 3.32 -6.82
CA LEU A 143 -0.91 3.24 -5.37
C LEU A 143 0.43 3.17 -4.65
N LEU A 144 1.32 2.27 -5.09
CA LEU A 144 2.67 2.12 -4.56
C LEU A 144 3.41 3.46 -4.59
N LYS A 145 3.39 4.16 -5.73
CA LYS A 145 4.07 5.45 -5.88
C LYS A 145 3.50 6.52 -4.95
N LYS A 146 2.17 6.60 -4.81
CA LYS A 146 1.50 7.57 -3.94
C LYS A 146 1.79 7.29 -2.46
N THR A 147 1.63 6.04 -2.02
CA THR A 147 1.93 5.62 -0.65
C THR A 147 3.41 5.82 -0.31
N PHE A 148 4.31 5.44 -1.23
CA PHE A 148 5.75 5.68 -1.07
C PHE A 148 6.06 7.16 -0.86
N LEU A 149 5.50 8.05 -1.68
CA LEU A 149 5.75 9.48 -1.59
C LEU A 149 5.19 10.08 -0.29
N ILE A 150 3.96 9.71 0.11
CA ILE A 150 3.32 10.21 1.34
C ILE A 150 4.13 9.83 2.57
N CYS A 151 4.65 8.60 2.65
CA CYS A 151 5.47 8.17 3.79
C CYS A 151 6.92 8.70 3.71
N LEU A 152 7.47 8.90 2.51
CA LEU A 152 8.85 9.35 2.34
C LEU A 152 9.01 10.85 2.60
N ILE A 153 8.05 11.68 2.17
CA ILE A 153 8.15 13.15 2.30
C ILE A 153 8.41 13.59 3.75
N PRO A 154 7.63 13.17 4.77
CA PRO A 154 7.87 13.58 6.16
C PRO A 154 9.26 13.18 6.67
N ASN A 155 9.74 11.99 6.28
CA ASN A 155 11.06 11.50 6.66
C ASN A 155 12.19 12.33 6.02
N LEU A 156 12.06 12.68 4.74
CA LEU A 156 13.02 13.55 4.05
C LEU A 156 12.99 14.98 4.59
N VAL A 157 11.81 15.52 4.89
CA VAL A 157 11.66 16.84 5.50
C VAL A 157 12.33 16.87 6.87
N LEU A 158 12.12 15.86 7.72
CA LEU A 158 12.80 15.78 9.01
C LEU A 158 14.32 15.73 8.85
N MET A 159 14.82 14.87 7.95
CA MET A 159 16.26 14.79 7.67
C MET A 159 16.83 16.13 7.19
N TYR A 160 16.10 16.85 6.33
CA TYR A 160 16.47 18.20 5.87
C TYR A 160 16.52 19.19 7.05
N LEU A 161 15.49 19.23 7.90
CA LEU A 161 15.44 20.13 9.06
C LEU A 161 16.60 19.88 10.04
N VAL A 162 16.99 18.61 10.20
CA VAL A 162 18.13 18.22 11.03
C VAL A 162 19.46 18.66 10.40
N ILE A 163 19.68 18.42 9.10
CA ILE A 163 20.92 18.81 8.40
C ILE A 163 21.12 20.32 8.38
N PHE A 164 20.06 21.09 8.12
CA PHE A 164 20.11 22.56 8.08
C PHE A 164 20.08 23.23 9.46
N LYS A 165 20.17 22.43 10.54
CA LYS A 165 20.22 22.90 11.94
C LYS A 165 19.00 23.71 12.38
N PHE A 166 17.85 23.53 11.71
CA PHE A 166 16.58 24.07 12.22
C PHE A 166 16.18 23.37 13.53
N ILE A 167 16.60 22.11 13.70
CA ILE A 167 16.47 21.36 14.96
C ILE A 167 17.84 21.31 15.65
N PRO A 168 17.94 21.50 16.99
CA PRO A 168 19.21 21.47 17.69
C PRO A 168 19.95 20.14 17.48
N HIS A 169 21.15 20.18 16.91
CA HIS A 169 21.95 18.96 16.65
C HIS A 169 22.25 18.15 17.91
N LYS A 170 22.34 18.81 19.06
CA LYS A 170 22.53 18.16 20.36
C LYS A 170 21.43 17.14 20.64
N TRP A 171 20.25 17.31 20.06
CA TRP A 171 19.11 16.41 20.29
C TRP A 171 19.27 15.03 19.65
N PHE A 172 20.29 14.84 18.83
CA PHE A 172 20.54 13.58 18.14
C PHE A 172 22.04 13.30 18.10
N GLU A 173 22.79 13.75 19.11
CA GLU A 173 24.26 13.76 19.11
C GLU A 173 24.97 12.39 18.89
N PRO A 174 24.34 11.21 19.09
CA PRO A 174 24.92 9.96 18.59
C PRO A 174 24.41 9.51 17.20
N LEU A 175 23.28 10.04 16.73
CA LEU A 175 22.63 9.71 15.44
C LEU A 175 23.06 10.63 14.29
N ILE A 176 23.55 11.85 14.54
CA ILE A 176 23.96 12.82 13.48
C ILE A 176 25.42 12.62 13.02
N SER A 177 26.00 11.44 13.23
CA SER A 177 27.32 11.18 12.64
C SER A 177 27.25 11.24 11.11
N LEU A 178 28.24 11.87 10.46
CA LEU A 178 28.31 11.94 9.00
C LEU A 178 28.15 10.55 8.32
N PRO A 179 28.75 9.45 8.85
CA PRO A 179 28.54 8.11 8.31
C PRO A 179 27.08 7.65 8.39
N PHE A 180 26.38 7.98 9.49
CA PHE A 180 24.98 7.61 9.66
C PHE A 180 24.07 8.35 8.69
N ILE A 181 24.27 9.66 8.51
CA ILE A 181 23.50 10.46 7.55
C ILE A 181 23.67 9.91 6.12
N MET A 182 24.91 9.60 5.74
CA MET A 182 25.20 9.00 4.42
C MET A 182 24.52 7.63 4.27
N ALA A 183 24.51 6.80 5.33
CA ALA A 183 23.79 5.54 5.33
C ALA A 183 22.28 5.75 5.17
N CYS A 184 21.65 6.68 5.90
CA CYS A 184 20.23 7.00 5.77
C CYS A 184 19.85 7.46 4.36
N ILE A 185 20.67 8.31 3.73
CA ILE A 185 20.47 8.76 2.34
C ILE A 185 20.57 7.56 1.40
N GLY A 186 21.60 6.72 1.55
CA GLY A 186 21.79 5.51 0.74
C GLY A 186 20.61 4.55 0.85
N PHE A 187 20.18 4.22 2.07
CA PHE A 187 19.00 3.40 2.31
C PHE A 187 17.75 4.01 1.69
N THR A 188 17.54 5.32 1.85
CA THR A 188 16.41 6.04 1.27
C THR A 188 16.35 5.91 -0.25
N ILE A 189 17.50 6.01 -0.94
CA ILE A 189 17.58 5.79 -2.39
C ILE A 189 17.22 4.33 -2.73
N VAL A 190 17.64 3.38 -1.91
CA VAL A 190 17.38 1.93 -2.08
C VAL A 190 15.93 1.53 -1.74
N LEU A 191 15.20 2.30 -0.94
CA LEU A 191 13.80 1.98 -0.57
C LEU A 191 12.88 1.88 -1.80
N TYR A 192 13.02 2.78 -2.77
CA TYR A 192 12.19 2.75 -3.99
C TYR A 192 12.45 1.51 -4.88
N PRO A 193 13.70 1.16 -5.25
CA PRO A 193 13.95 -0.05 -6.01
C PRO A 193 13.55 -1.32 -5.23
N VAL A 194 13.75 -1.38 -3.91
CA VAL A 194 13.33 -2.52 -3.08
C VAL A 194 11.81 -2.69 -3.08
N SER A 195 11.05 -1.63 -2.83
CA SER A 195 9.58 -1.68 -2.88
C SER A 195 9.07 -2.02 -4.28
N ARG A 196 9.72 -1.53 -5.34
CA ARG A 196 9.40 -1.90 -6.73
C ARG A 196 9.69 -3.37 -7.03
N LEU A 197 10.78 -3.93 -6.50
CA LEU A 197 11.12 -5.35 -6.63
C LEU A 197 10.08 -6.22 -5.92
N GLY A 198 9.72 -5.86 -4.69
CA GLY A 198 8.62 -6.48 -3.96
C GLY A 198 7.33 -6.46 -4.78
N TYR A 199 6.94 -5.31 -5.31
CA TYR A 199 5.76 -5.16 -6.16
C TYR A 199 5.78 -6.04 -7.40
N LYS A 200 6.90 -6.11 -8.12
CA LYS A 200 7.03 -7.01 -9.26
C LYS A 200 6.89 -8.47 -8.86
N TRP A 201 7.35 -8.85 -7.68
CA TRP A 201 7.25 -10.21 -7.17
C TRP A 201 5.82 -10.56 -6.76
N GLY A 202 5.15 -9.67 -6.01
CA GLY A 202 3.74 -9.82 -5.64
C GLY A 202 2.84 -9.94 -6.86
N ARG A 203 3.03 -9.09 -7.87
CA ARG A 203 2.25 -9.11 -9.12
C ARG A 203 2.34 -10.44 -9.86
N LYS A 204 3.49 -11.13 -9.83
CA LYS A 204 3.65 -12.44 -10.48
C LYS A 204 2.85 -13.56 -9.80
N LYS A 205 2.43 -13.38 -8.55
CA LYS A 205 1.61 -14.33 -7.77
C LYS A 205 0.12 -13.97 -7.75
N SER A 206 -0.26 -12.86 -8.37
CA SER A 206 -1.66 -12.42 -8.52
C SER A 206 -2.37 -13.10 -9.70
N VAL A 207 -1.84 -14.23 -10.19
CA VAL A 207 -2.42 -15.06 -11.26
C VAL A 207 -2.91 -16.36 -10.63
#